data_AF-A0A4D7H879-F1
#
_entry.id   AF-A0A4D7H879-F1
#
_cell.length_a   1.000
_cell.length_b   1.000
_cell.length_c   1.000
_cell.angle_alpha   90.00
_cell.angle_beta   90.00
_cell.angle_gamma   90.00
#
_symmetry.space_group_name_H-M   'P 1'
#
loop_
_entity.id
_entity.type
_entity.pdbx_description
1 polymer ?
#
loop_
_entity_poly.entity_id
_entity_poly.type
_entity_poly.pdbx_seq_one_letter_code
_entity_poly.pdbx_strand_id
1 'polypeptide(L)'
;MSTSSNLSVRLVRNATVLVTVSETTFLVDPLFAAPGDLPPIQNTPNDRSNPLVPLPDIELSYDAVAVTHRHPDHFDEAATEELDADVPLFCQPVEADAFGDDGFTDVRPVDDEVSFDGVTLHRTPGRHGHGQLAEEMGPVSGFIFEADKTLYLAGDTVWYDAVERTLDQFTPDMVILNGGEAQFNHGEPITMGVEDIVAVRGATDGIVGVVHMEAINHCLLTRDELRSKTENVHVPEDGAQISL
;
A
#
# COMPACT_ATOMS: atom_id res chain seq x y z
N MET A 1 15.64 16.92 -23.93
CA MET A 1 16.46 15.80 -23.45
C MET A 1 15.47 14.68 -23.16
N SER A 2 15.71 13.46 -23.62
CA SER A 2 14.84 12.33 -23.31
C SER A 2 15.06 12.01 -21.83
N THR A 3 14.14 12.42 -20.97
CA THR A 3 14.09 11.90 -19.60
C THR A 3 13.87 10.39 -19.73
N SER A 4 14.75 9.61 -19.13
CA SER A 4 14.49 8.18 -18.95
C SER A 4 13.30 8.11 -18.01
N SER A 5 12.18 7.55 -18.47
CA SER A 5 10.96 7.39 -17.69
C SER A 5 11.24 6.43 -16.52
N ASN A 6 11.50 6.95 -15.33
CA ASN A 6 11.79 6.11 -14.16
C ASN A 6 10.46 5.73 -13.49
N LEU A 7 10.18 4.43 -13.42
CA LEU A 7 9.08 3.90 -12.61
C LEU A 7 9.63 2.76 -11.77
N SER A 8 9.59 2.92 -10.44
CA SER A 8 10.04 1.87 -9.54
C SER A 8 9.30 1.87 -8.22
N VAL A 9 9.24 0.68 -7.63
CA VAL A 9 8.74 0.48 -6.27
C VAL A 9 9.77 -0.31 -5.48
N ARG A 10 10.22 0.26 -4.38
CA ARG A 10 11.07 -0.42 -3.42
C ARG A 10 10.25 -0.78 -2.19
N LEU A 11 10.15 -2.08 -1.91
CA LEU A 11 9.52 -2.55 -0.69
C LEU A 11 10.39 -2.17 0.51
N VAL A 12 9.82 -1.50 1.50
CA VAL A 12 10.44 -1.33 2.81
C VAL A 12 10.05 -2.53 3.67
N ARG A 13 8.77 -2.64 4.05
CA ARG A 13 8.19 -3.73 4.85
C ARG A 13 6.66 -3.59 4.86
N ASN A 14 5.91 -4.69 4.89
CA ASN A 14 4.44 -4.65 4.86
C ASN A 14 3.89 -3.87 3.64
N ALA A 15 3.02 -2.89 3.85
CA ALA A 15 2.55 -1.94 2.85
C ALA A 15 3.49 -0.74 2.65
N THR A 16 4.50 -0.57 3.52
CA THR A 16 5.44 0.54 3.41
C THR A 16 6.33 0.36 2.18
N VAL A 17 6.20 1.27 1.23
CA VAL A 17 6.95 1.25 -0.03
C VAL A 17 7.45 2.65 -0.40
N LEU A 18 8.56 2.71 -1.11
CA LEU A 18 8.98 3.90 -1.84
C LEU A 18 8.52 3.77 -3.29
N VAL A 19 7.64 4.66 -3.73
CA VAL A 19 7.12 4.73 -5.09
C VAL A 19 7.81 5.89 -5.80
N THR A 20 8.65 5.59 -6.78
CA THR A 20 9.29 6.61 -7.62
C THR A 20 8.61 6.65 -8.98
N VAL A 21 8.08 7.81 -9.35
CA VAL A 21 7.51 8.10 -10.68
C VAL A 21 8.19 9.35 -11.24
N SER A 22 8.80 9.21 -12.42
CA SER A 22 9.63 10.24 -13.04
C SER A 22 10.80 10.67 -12.13
N GLU A 23 10.76 11.86 -11.52
CA GLU A 23 11.80 12.35 -10.60
C GLU A 23 11.31 12.43 -9.14
N THR A 24 10.04 12.10 -8.88
CA THR A 24 9.41 12.25 -7.56
C THR A 24 9.28 10.89 -6.88
N THR A 25 9.63 10.84 -5.60
CA THR A 25 9.51 9.64 -4.76
C THR A 25 8.54 9.88 -3.61
N PHE A 26 7.56 9.00 -3.48
CA PHE A 26 6.59 8.99 -2.40
C PHE A 26 6.91 7.86 -1.42
N LEU A 27 6.96 8.16 -0.13
CA LEU A 27 6.88 7.16 0.92
C LEU A 27 5.41 6.85 1.18
N VAL A 28 5.00 5.62 0.88
CA VAL A 28 3.60 5.19 1.05
C VAL A 28 3.47 4.35 2.31
N ASP A 29 2.42 4.60 3.09
CA ASP A 29 2.00 3.83 4.27
C ASP A 29 3.17 3.50 5.25
N PRO A 30 3.80 4.51 5.85
CA PRO A 30 4.93 4.32 6.75
C PRO A 30 4.54 3.60 8.06
N LEU A 31 5.13 2.42 8.26
CA LEU A 31 5.07 1.64 9.49
C LEU A 31 6.48 1.48 10.06
N PHE A 32 6.82 2.25 11.10
CA PHE A 32 8.20 2.33 11.61
C PHE A 32 8.44 1.63 12.96
N ALA A 33 7.41 1.14 13.63
CA ALA A 33 7.53 0.36 14.85
C ALA A 33 8.58 -0.76 14.74
N ALA A 34 9.33 -0.95 15.83
CA ALA A 34 10.27 -2.06 15.92
C ALA A 34 9.52 -3.38 16.16
N PRO A 35 10.14 -4.54 15.89
CA PRO A 35 9.47 -5.81 16.01
C PRO A 35 8.87 -6.05 17.40
N GLY A 36 7.55 -6.22 17.45
CA GLY A 36 6.78 -6.49 18.65
C GLY A 36 6.33 -5.28 19.46
N ASP A 37 6.56 -4.05 19.00
CA ASP A 37 6.15 -2.82 19.70
C ASP A 37 4.64 -2.58 19.63
N LEU A 38 3.98 -3.03 18.55
CA LEU A 38 2.53 -2.93 18.38
C LEU A 38 1.83 -4.18 18.92
N PRO A 39 0.67 -4.04 19.57
CA PRO A 39 -0.10 -5.19 20.03
C PRO A 39 -0.55 -6.07 18.84
N PRO A 40 -0.80 -7.37 19.07
CA PRO A 40 -1.39 -8.24 18.05
C PRO A 40 -2.75 -7.69 17.60
N ILE A 41 -3.05 -7.81 16.31
CA ILE A 41 -4.42 -7.67 15.83
C ILE A 41 -5.25 -8.78 16.46
N GLN A 42 -6.25 -8.40 17.25
CA GLN A 42 -7.07 -9.33 18.02
C GLN A 42 -8.02 -10.13 17.13
N ASN A 43 -8.53 -11.25 17.67
CA ASN A 43 -9.46 -12.13 16.97
C ASN A 43 -8.89 -12.70 15.65
N THR A 44 -7.61 -13.01 15.66
CA THR A 44 -6.88 -13.63 14.54
C THR A 44 -6.31 -14.98 14.99
N PRO A 45 -5.77 -15.81 14.06
CA PRO A 45 -5.33 -17.16 14.41
C PRO A 45 -4.12 -17.25 15.36
N ASN A 46 -3.46 -16.13 15.66
CA ASN A 46 -2.32 -16.08 16.57
C ASN A 46 -2.21 -14.71 17.27
N ASP A 47 -1.47 -14.65 18.37
CA ASP A 47 -1.35 -13.49 19.27
C ASP A 47 0.04 -12.82 19.21
N ARG A 48 0.76 -12.98 18.10
CA ARG A 48 2.09 -12.38 17.93
C ARG A 48 2.00 -10.86 17.84
N SER A 49 2.77 -10.16 18.67
CA SER A 49 2.94 -8.71 18.54
C SER A 49 3.55 -8.32 17.20
N ASN A 50 3.19 -7.14 16.72
CA ASN A 50 3.55 -6.61 15.41
C ASN A 50 4.58 -5.49 15.51
N PRO A 51 5.27 -5.16 14.41
CA PRO A 51 5.51 -6.02 13.26
C PRO A 51 6.34 -7.26 13.64
N LEU A 52 6.33 -8.29 12.77
CA LEU A 52 6.99 -9.58 13.01
C LEU A 52 8.50 -9.56 12.67
N VAL A 53 8.91 -8.63 11.81
CA VAL A 53 10.24 -8.54 11.22
C VAL A 53 10.75 -7.10 11.29
N PRO A 54 12.07 -6.85 11.41
CA PRO A 54 12.63 -5.50 11.46
C PRO A 54 12.50 -4.79 10.11
N LEU A 55 12.66 -3.47 10.10
CA LEU A 55 12.90 -2.73 8.86
C LEU A 55 14.23 -3.20 8.22
N PRO A 56 14.32 -3.24 6.88
CA PRO A 56 15.59 -3.50 6.20
C PRO A 56 16.53 -2.30 6.32
N ASP A 57 17.84 -2.55 6.23
CA ASP A 57 18.87 -1.50 6.22
C ASP A 57 18.93 -0.83 4.83
N ILE A 58 18.05 0.14 4.60
CA ILE A 58 17.93 0.90 3.36
C ILE A 58 17.76 2.39 3.66
N GLU A 59 18.23 3.24 2.75
CA GLU A 59 17.97 4.68 2.81
C GLU A 59 16.52 4.97 2.43
N LEU A 60 15.83 5.73 3.28
CA LEU A 60 14.48 6.26 3.02
C LEU A 60 14.61 7.71 2.58
N SER A 61 14.64 7.93 1.27
CA SER A 61 14.66 9.25 0.65
C SER A 61 13.39 9.43 -0.16
N TYR A 62 12.65 10.49 0.11
CA TYR A 62 11.33 10.75 -0.46
C TYR A 62 11.05 12.27 -0.46
N ASP A 63 10.18 12.69 -1.36
CA ASP A 63 9.75 14.09 -1.53
C ASP A 63 8.40 14.36 -0.87
N ALA A 64 7.59 13.32 -0.69
CA ALA A 64 6.27 13.36 -0.09
C ALA A 64 5.88 12.03 0.56
N VAL A 65 4.84 12.09 1.39
CA VAL A 65 4.22 10.91 2.02
C VAL A 65 2.82 10.73 1.45
N ALA A 66 2.40 9.49 1.18
CA ALA A 66 1.02 9.16 0.88
C ALA A 66 0.52 8.09 1.84
N VAL A 67 -0.65 8.31 2.46
CA VAL A 67 -1.27 7.36 3.38
C VAL A 67 -2.63 6.95 2.83
N THR A 68 -2.79 5.65 2.57
CA THR A 68 -4.00 5.07 2.00
C THR A 68 -5.16 5.11 3.00
N HIS A 69 -4.84 4.79 4.26
CA HIS A 69 -5.72 4.84 5.42
C HIS A 69 -4.90 4.72 6.72
N ARG A 70 -5.50 5.02 7.87
CA ARG A 70 -4.82 5.09 9.18
C ARG A 70 -4.96 3.83 10.04
N HIS A 71 -5.01 2.63 9.46
CA HIS A 71 -4.80 1.43 10.28
C HIS A 71 -3.36 1.38 10.80
N PRO A 72 -3.11 0.82 12.01
CA PRO A 72 -1.79 0.85 12.64
C PRO A 72 -0.67 0.17 11.85
N ASP A 73 -0.99 -0.71 10.90
CA ASP A 73 -0.02 -1.36 10.02
C ASP A 73 0.28 -0.60 8.71
N HIS A 74 -0.36 0.56 8.54
CA HIS A 74 -0.15 1.52 7.44
C HIS A 74 0.36 2.88 7.95
N PHE A 75 0.00 3.28 9.16
CA PHE A 75 0.49 4.50 9.79
C PHE A 75 0.48 4.35 11.31
N ASP A 76 1.67 4.41 11.93
CA ASP A 76 1.84 4.21 13.36
C ASP A 76 2.38 5.46 14.09
N GLU A 77 2.41 5.38 15.42
CA GLU A 77 2.95 6.45 16.27
C GLU A 77 4.44 6.70 15.97
N ALA A 78 5.22 5.64 15.68
CA ALA A 78 6.62 5.79 15.30
C ALA A 78 6.78 6.55 13.97
N ALA A 79 5.90 6.34 12.99
CA ALA A 79 5.87 7.16 11.78
C ALA A 79 5.54 8.62 12.09
N THR A 80 4.61 8.88 13.01
CA THR A 80 4.28 10.25 13.44
C THR A 80 5.48 10.95 14.08
N GLU A 81 6.26 10.24 14.89
CA GLU A 81 7.44 10.79 15.57
C GLU A 81 8.65 11.01 14.64
N GLU A 82 8.80 10.18 13.61
CA GLU A 82 9.94 10.22 12.68
C GLU A 82 9.74 11.20 11.51
N LEU A 83 8.51 11.39 11.03
CA LEU A 83 8.24 12.25 9.89
C LEU A 83 8.32 13.74 10.26
N ASP A 84 8.87 14.54 9.34
CA ASP A 84 8.86 15.99 9.48
C ASP A 84 7.43 16.53 9.45
N ALA A 85 7.12 17.46 10.35
CA ALA A 85 5.77 18.01 10.49
C ALA A 85 5.29 18.80 9.25
N ASP A 86 6.20 19.27 8.39
CA ASP A 86 5.89 19.99 7.15
C ASP A 86 6.08 19.14 5.88
N VAL A 87 6.25 17.82 6.01
CA VAL A 87 6.25 16.92 4.86
C VAL A 87 4.93 17.02 4.10
N PRO A 88 4.95 17.12 2.75
CA PRO A 88 3.73 17.02 1.95
C PRO A 88 3.06 15.66 2.16
N LEU A 89 1.95 15.63 2.89
CA LEU A 89 1.25 14.39 3.26
C LEU A 89 -0.07 14.28 2.51
N PHE A 90 -0.16 13.33 1.59
CA PHE A 90 -1.36 12.99 0.85
C PHE A 90 -2.16 11.91 1.60
N CYS A 91 -3.47 12.11 1.75
CA CYS A 91 -4.33 11.16 2.48
C CYS A 91 -5.74 11.10 1.89
N GLN A 92 -6.53 10.13 2.33
CA GLN A 92 -7.96 10.14 2.04
C GLN A 92 -8.69 11.24 2.84
N PRO A 93 -9.71 11.92 2.26
CA PRO A 93 -10.29 13.12 2.86
C PRO A 93 -10.81 12.98 4.30
N VAL A 94 -11.33 11.79 4.64
CA VAL A 94 -11.91 11.51 5.96
C VAL A 94 -10.89 11.50 7.10
N GLU A 95 -9.59 11.43 6.78
CA GLU A 95 -8.49 11.34 7.76
C GLU A 95 -7.67 12.64 7.88
N ALA A 96 -7.92 13.63 7.02
CA ALA A 96 -7.09 14.83 6.94
C ALA A 96 -7.03 15.62 8.25
N ASP A 97 -8.18 15.81 8.90
CA ASP A 97 -8.26 16.50 10.19
C ASP A 97 -7.41 15.79 11.25
N ALA A 98 -7.38 14.46 11.22
CA ALA A 98 -6.69 13.67 12.23
C ALA A 98 -5.15 13.73 12.05
N PHE A 99 -4.65 13.82 10.81
CA PHE A 99 -3.23 14.14 10.59
C PHE A 99 -2.87 15.55 11.07
N GLY A 100 -3.79 16.51 10.93
CA GLY A 100 -3.62 17.85 11.50
C GLY A 100 -3.52 17.82 13.04
N ASP A 101 -4.37 17.01 13.69
CA ASP A 101 -4.36 16.80 15.14
C ASP A 101 -3.07 16.11 15.62
N ASP A 102 -2.47 15.24 14.80
CA ASP A 102 -1.17 14.61 15.06
C ASP A 102 0.02 15.57 14.90
N GLY A 103 -0.19 16.77 14.33
CA GLY A 103 0.81 17.83 14.22
C GLY A 103 1.36 18.07 12.81
N PHE A 104 0.85 17.38 11.78
CA PHE A 104 1.22 17.64 10.39
C PHE A 104 0.64 18.97 9.91
N THR A 105 1.45 19.74 9.18
CA THR A 105 1.16 21.13 8.78
C THR A 105 0.91 21.30 7.28
N ASP A 106 1.31 20.32 6.45
CA ASP A 106 1.05 20.28 5.01
C ASP A 106 0.26 19.01 4.62
N VAL A 107 -0.96 18.91 5.17
CA VAL A 107 -1.89 17.81 4.87
C VAL A 107 -2.71 18.14 3.62
N ARG A 108 -2.69 17.23 2.65
CA ARG A 108 -3.27 17.38 1.31
C ARG A 108 -4.25 16.23 1.04
N PRO A 109 -5.53 16.35 1.44
CA PRO A 109 -6.53 15.34 1.12
C PRO A 109 -6.71 15.19 -0.39
N VAL A 110 -6.79 13.95 -0.87
CA VAL A 110 -7.03 13.62 -2.28
C VAL A 110 -8.50 13.29 -2.46
N ASP A 111 -9.34 14.26 -2.80
CA ASP A 111 -10.78 14.02 -3.04
C ASP A 111 -10.99 13.08 -4.23
N ASP A 112 -10.56 13.52 -5.41
CA ASP A 112 -10.52 12.75 -6.66
C ASP A 112 -9.08 12.63 -7.15
N GLU A 113 -8.41 13.76 -7.36
CA GLU A 113 -7.01 13.83 -7.78
C GLU A 113 -6.28 15.07 -7.26
N VAL A 114 -4.96 15.02 -7.19
CA VAL A 114 -4.09 16.16 -6.87
C VAL A 114 -2.74 16.02 -7.58
N SER A 115 -2.16 17.13 -8.03
CA SER A 115 -0.82 17.12 -8.66
C SER A 115 0.27 17.57 -7.69
N PHE A 116 1.43 16.90 -7.78
CA PHE A 116 2.64 17.21 -7.01
C PHE A 116 3.87 16.90 -7.86
N ASP A 117 4.73 17.90 -8.05
CA ASP A 117 6.03 17.77 -8.75
C ASP A 117 6.00 17.02 -10.09
N GLY A 118 4.91 17.21 -10.85
CA GLY A 118 4.72 16.60 -12.17
C GLY A 118 4.04 15.23 -12.15
N VAL A 119 3.71 14.70 -10.98
CA VAL A 119 2.92 13.48 -10.79
C VAL A 119 1.49 13.85 -10.38
N THR A 120 0.48 13.23 -10.98
CA THR A 120 -0.91 13.34 -10.55
C THR A 120 -1.28 12.10 -9.76
N LEU A 121 -1.70 12.30 -8.51
CA LEU A 121 -2.22 11.27 -7.64
C LEU A 121 -3.73 11.21 -7.81
N HIS A 122 -4.29 10.08 -8.26
CA HIS A 122 -5.73 9.86 -8.27
C HIS A 122 -6.10 8.91 -7.13
N ARG A 123 -7.05 9.31 -6.29
CA ARG A 123 -7.58 8.42 -5.26
C ARG A 123 -8.50 7.39 -5.92
N THR A 124 -8.29 6.12 -5.58
CA THR A 124 -9.10 5.01 -6.09
C THR A 124 -9.88 4.37 -4.95
N PRO A 125 -11.09 3.85 -5.21
CA PRO A 125 -11.91 3.25 -4.17
C PRO A 125 -11.39 1.86 -3.78
N GLY A 126 -11.19 1.61 -2.48
CA GLY A 126 -10.91 0.29 -1.94
C GLY A 126 -12.11 -0.34 -1.23
N ARG A 127 -12.09 -1.66 -1.10
CA ARG A 127 -13.03 -2.43 -0.28
C ARG A 127 -12.27 -3.40 0.60
N HIS A 128 -12.17 -3.09 1.89
CA HIS A 128 -11.38 -3.84 2.85
C HIS A 128 -12.14 -5.07 3.39
N GLY A 129 -12.30 -6.08 2.52
CA GLY A 129 -12.95 -7.36 2.84
C GLY A 129 -14.32 -7.53 2.21
N HIS A 130 -15.13 -8.39 2.84
CA HIS A 130 -16.37 -8.91 2.26
C HIS A 130 -17.58 -8.69 3.17
N GLY A 131 -18.72 -8.37 2.57
CA GLY A 131 -20.00 -8.22 3.28
C GLY A 131 -19.90 -7.22 4.44
N GLN A 132 -20.44 -7.61 5.60
CA GLN A 132 -20.45 -6.78 6.81
C GLN A 132 -19.04 -6.46 7.32
N LEU A 133 -18.08 -7.38 7.16
CA LEU A 133 -16.71 -7.15 7.61
C LEU A 133 -16.08 -5.96 6.88
N ALA A 134 -16.39 -5.77 5.60
CA ALA A 134 -15.93 -4.60 4.84
C ALA A 134 -16.48 -3.26 5.39
N GLU A 135 -17.69 -3.26 5.93
CA GLU A 135 -18.27 -2.06 6.56
C GLU A 135 -17.57 -1.75 7.89
N GLU A 136 -17.21 -2.80 8.65
CA GLU A 136 -16.52 -2.68 9.94
C GLU A 136 -15.07 -2.21 9.79
N MET A 137 -14.38 -2.62 8.72
CA MET A 137 -13.02 -2.17 8.42
C MET A 137 -12.93 -0.69 7.98
N GLY A 138 -14.05 -0.04 7.69
CA GLY A 138 -14.09 1.38 7.38
C GLY A 138 -13.54 1.74 5.98
N PRO A 139 -13.44 3.05 5.70
CA PRO A 139 -13.00 3.54 4.41
C PRO A 139 -11.50 3.34 4.20
N VAL A 140 -11.15 2.84 3.03
CA VAL A 140 -9.77 2.66 2.56
C VAL A 140 -9.66 3.16 1.13
N SER A 141 -8.46 3.57 0.73
CA SER A 141 -8.19 4.05 -0.61
C SER A 141 -6.99 3.33 -1.23
N GLY A 142 -6.95 3.29 -2.56
CA GLY A 142 -5.70 3.10 -3.30
C GLY A 142 -5.30 4.42 -3.98
N PHE A 143 -4.16 4.43 -4.65
CA PHE A 143 -3.68 5.57 -5.44
C PHE A 143 -3.17 5.17 -6.81
N ILE A 144 -3.54 5.93 -7.83
CA ILE A 144 -2.79 6.00 -9.08
C ILE A 144 -1.75 7.10 -8.96
N PHE A 145 -0.51 6.84 -9.37
CA PHE A 145 0.54 7.83 -9.56
C PHE A 145 0.79 7.93 -11.06
N GLU A 146 0.30 9.01 -11.68
CA GLU A 146 0.32 9.21 -13.14
C GLU A 146 1.26 10.35 -13.54
N ALA A 147 2.22 10.03 -14.43
CA ALA A 147 3.05 11.00 -15.13
C ALA A 147 3.25 10.54 -16.59
N ASP A 148 4.50 10.39 -17.04
CA ASP A 148 4.79 9.71 -18.32
C ASP A 148 4.65 8.18 -18.23
N LYS A 149 4.64 7.67 -16.99
CA LYS A 149 4.34 6.30 -16.61
C LYS A 149 3.29 6.28 -15.51
N THR A 150 2.52 5.19 -15.45
CA THR A 150 1.41 5.08 -14.52
C THR A 150 1.60 3.89 -13.58
N LEU A 151 1.54 4.16 -12.28
CA LEU A 151 1.54 3.12 -11.26
C LEU A 151 0.21 3.11 -10.51
N TYR A 152 -0.33 1.92 -10.29
CA TYR A 152 -1.49 1.70 -9.43
C TYR A 152 -1.08 0.98 -8.15
N LEU A 153 -1.24 1.64 -7.01
CA LEU A 153 -1.16 1.04 -5.69
C LEU A 153 -2.58 0.80 -5.19
N ALA A 154 -3.00 -0.45 -5.09
CA ALA A 154 -4.39 -0.80 -4.81
C ALA A 154 -4.82 -0.52 -3.36
N GLY A 155 -3.87 -0.50 -2.42
CA GLY A 155 -4.13 -0.41 -1.00
C GLY A 155 -4.83 -1.66 -0.46
N ASP A 156 -5.44 -1.54 0.72
CA ASP A 156 -6.13 -2.63 1.39
C ASP A 156 -7.51 -2.89 0.77
N THR A 157 -7.52 -3.63 -0.34
CA THR A 157 -8.75 -3.98 -1.05
C THR A 157 -8.74 -5.44 -1.47
N VAL A 158 -9.93 -6.03 -1.56
CA VAL A 158 -10.16 -7.31 -2.25
C VAL A 158 -10.39 -7.06 -3.75
N TRP A 159 -10.38 -8.10 -4.59
CA TRP A 159 -10.76 -7.95 -6.00
C TRP A 159 -12.27 -7.71 -6.13
N TYR A 160 -12.63 -6.63 -6.82
CA TYR A 160 -14.03 -6.32 -7.14
C TYR A 160 -14.12 -5.36 -8.34
N ASP A 161 -15.34 -5.03 -8.76
CA ASP A 161 -15.62 -4.28 -9.98
C ASP A 161 -14.92 -2.93 -10.09
N ALA A 162 -14.63 -2.24 -8.97
CA ALA A 162 -13.91 -0.97 -9.07
C ALA A 162 -12.41 -1.15 -9.32
N VAL A 163 -11.79 -2.24 -8.85
CA VAL A 163 -10.39 -2.53 -9.18
C VAL A 163 -10.26 -2.79 -10.68
N GLU A 164 -11.16 -3.59 -11.25
CA GLU A 164 -11.23 -3.84 -12.70
C GLU A 164 -11.41 -2.53 -13.49
N ARG A 165 -12.36 -1.68 -13.07
CA ARG A 165 -12.57 -0.36 -13.71
C ARG A 165 -11.33 0.55 -13.62
N THR A 166 -10.62 0.54 -12.48
CA THR A 166 -9.39 1.33 -12.32
C THR A 166 -8.31 0.83 -13.29
N LEU A 167 -8.13 -0.48 -13.44
CA LEU A 167 -7.18 -1.05 -14.39
C LEU A 167 -7.54 -0.67 -15.84
N ASP A 168 -8.82 -0.76 -16.21
CA ASP A 168 -9.31 -0.39 -17.55
C ASP A 168 -9.14 1.11 -17.84
N GLN A 169 -9.39 1.96 -16.84
CA GLN A 169 -9.35 3.41 -16.99
C GLN A 169 -7.92 3.93 -17.15
N PHE A 170 -7.01 3.46 -16.29
CA PHE A 170 -5.66 4.04 -16.19
C PHE A 170 -4.60 3.21 -16.93
N THR A 171 -4.89 1.94 -17.26
CA THR A 171 -3.97 1.04 -17.97
C THR A 171 -2.54 1.09 -17.42
N PRO A 172 -2.34 0.86 -16.09
CA PRO A 172 -1.08 1.14 -15.43
C PRO A 172 0.07 0.28 -15.95
N ASP A 173 1.27 0.86 -16.07
CA ASP A 173 2.50 0.14 -16.39
C ASP A 173 2.92 -0.79 -15.24
N MET A 174 2.57 -0.45 -13.98
CA MET A 174 2.84 -1.25 -12.79
C MET A 174 1.66 -1.21 -11.82
N VAL A 175 1.33 -2.36 -11.23
CA VAL A 175 0.28 -2.53 -10.22
C VAL A 175 0.90 -3.14 -8.97
N ILE A 176 0.70 -2.53 -7.81
CA ILE A 176 1.13 -3.02 -6.50
C ILE A 176 -0.11 -3.40 -5.68
N LEU A 177 -0.13 -4.64 -5.20
CA LEU A 177 -1.23 -5.23 -4.47
C LEU A 177 -0.82 -5.56 -3.04
N ASN A 178 -1.72 -5.33 -2.08
CA ASN A 178 -1.57 -5.80 -0.71
C ASN A 178 -2.12 -7.23 -0.62
N GLY A 179 -1.21 -8.21 -0.66
CA GLY A 179 -1.52 -9.63 -0.86
C GLY A 179 -1.23 -10.52 0.33
N GLY A 180 -1.38 -10.01 1.56
CA GLY A 180 -1.16 -10.77 2.78
C GLY A 180 -2.23 -11.80 3.09
N GLU A 181 -3.35 -11.78 2.35
CA GLU A 181 -4.57 -12.55 2.64
C GLU A 181 -4.95 -12.45 4.12
N ALA A 182 -5.03 -11.20 4.59
CA ALA A 182 -5.21 -10.88 5.99
C ALA A 182 -6.57 -11.41 6.49
N GLN A 183 -6.59 -12.08 7.63
CA GLN A 183 -7.76 -12.86 8.08
C GLN A 183 -8.00 -12.79 9.59
N PHE A 184 -9.27 -12.61 9.96
CA PHE A 184 -9.77 -12.87 11.30
C PHE A 184 -10.18 -14.33 11.46
N ASN A 185 -10.52 -14.75 12.69
CA ASN A 185 -11.06 -16.10 12.96
C ASN A 185 -12.47 -16.34 12.36
N HIS A 186 -13.05 -15.32 11.73
CA HIS A 186 -14.35 -15.38 11.06
C HIS A 186 -14.33 -14.53 9.79
N GLY A 187 -15.27 -14.78 8.89
CA GLY A 187 -15.37 -14.06 7.62
C GLY A 187 -14.37 -14.56 6.57
N GLU A 188 -14.40 -13.89 5.43
CA GLU A 188 -13.44 -14.06 4.33
C GLU A 188 -12.25 -13.11 4.54
N PRO A 189 -11.13 -13.31 3.80
CA PRO A 189 -10.00 -12.38 3.86
C PRO A 189 -10.40 -10.92 3.63
N ILE A 190 -9.69 -10.01 4.29
CA ILE A 190 -9.90 -8.56 4.22
C ILE A 190 -8.99 -7.85 3.21
N THR A 191 -7.92 -8.52 2.77
CA THR A 191 -7.02 -8.09 1.70
C THR A 191 -6.87 -9.20 0.65
N MET A 192 -6.19 -8.91 -0.46
CA MET A 192 -6.10 -9.84 -1.58
C MET A 192 -5.43 -11.16 -1.19
N GLY A 193 -6.05 -12.27 -1.61
CA GLY A 193 -5.47 -13.60 -1.62
C GLY A 193 -4.97 -14.00 -3.00
N VAL A 194 -4.64 -15.28 -3.17
CA VAL A 194 -4.08 -15.82 -4.43
C VAL A 194 -5.04 -15.63 -5.60
N GLU A 195 -6.34 -15.88 -5.39
CA GLU A 195 -7.35 -15.79 -6.46
C GLU A 195 -7.54 -14.34 -6.94
N ASP A 196 -7.54 -13.37 -6.02
CA ASP A 196 -7.59 -11.95 -6.34
C ASP A 196 -6.36 -11.53 -7.18
N ILE A 197 -5.16 -11.95 -6.78
CA ILE A 197 -3.91 -11.62 -7.46
C ILE A 197 -3.88 -12.21 -8.87
N VAL A 198 -4.36 -13.44 -9.06
CA VAL A 198 -4.50 -14.07 -10.38
C VAL A 198 -5.52 -13.29 -11.24
N ALA A 199 -6.62 -12.84 -10.65
CA ALA A 199 -7.61 -12.03 -11.36
C ALA A 199 -7.01 -10.69 -11.83
N VAL A 200 -6.30 -9.96 -10.97
CA VAL A 200 -5.59 -8.73 -11.34
C VAL A 200 -4.59 -8.99 -12.46
N ARG A 201 -3.76 -10.03 -12.33
CA ARG A 201 -2.76 -10.39 -13.34
C ARG A 201 -3.40 -10.71 -14.69
N GLY A 202 -4.60 -11.30 -14.71
CA GLY A 202 -5.35 -11.56 -15.94
C GLY A 202 -6.00 -10.33 -16.57
N ALA A 203 -6.16 -9.24 -15.81
CA ALA A 203 -6.84 -8.02 -16.23
C ALA A 203 -5.90 -6.89 -16.68
N THR A 204 -4.58 -7.06 -16.58
CA THR A 204 -3.59 -6.07 -17.04
C THR A 204 -2.43 -6.75 -17.73
N ASP A 205 -1.73 -6.03 -18.61
CA ASP A 205 -0.42 -6.42 -19.18
C ASP A 205 0.76 -5.77 -18.43
N GLY A 206 0.50 -4.81 -17.52
CA GLY A 206 1.53 -4.13 -16.72
C GLY A 206 2.25 -5.06 -15.74
N ILE A 207 3.34 -4.60 -15.13
CA ILE A 207 4.03 -5.34 -14.06
C ILE A 207 3.09 -5.49 -12.87
N VAL A 208 2.98 -6.67 -12.26
CA VAL A 208 2.22 -6.87 -11.01
C VAL A 208 3.19 -7.23 -9.90
N GLY A 209 3.20 -6.44 -8.83
CA GLY A 209 3.96 -6.65 -7.60
C GLY A 209 3.05 -6.86 -6.40
N VAL A 210 3.47 -7.69 -5.44
CA VAL A 210 2.68 -8.01 -4.24
C VAL A 210 3.49 -7.74 -2.97
N VAL A 211 2.91 -6.92 -2.09
CA VAL A 211 3.46 -6.50 -0.79
C VAL A 211 2.45 -6.81 0.32
N HIS A 212 2.61 -6.24 1.53
CA HIS A 212 1.73 -6.51 2.70
C HIS A 212 1.76 -7.98 3.13
N MET A 213 2.95 -8.58 3.22
CA MET A 213 3.12 -10.00 3.56
C MET A 213 4.12 -10.18 4.70
N GLU A 214 3.88 -11.18 5.55
CA GLU A 214 4.84 -11.70 6.54
C GLU A 214 5.34 -10.69 7.60
N ALA A 215 4.74 -9.51 7.67
CA ALA A 215 5.10 -8.46 8.63
C ALA A 215 4.05 -8.27 9.73
N ILE A 216 2.80 -8.64 9.50
CA ILE A 216 1.69 -8.48 10.46
C ILE A 216 1.09 -9.86 10.77
N ASN A 217 0.75 -10.10 12.04
CA ASN A 217 0.34 -11.39 12.60
C ASN A 217 -0.82 -12.06 11.86
N HIS A 218 -1.70 -11.29 11.25
CA HIS A 218 -2.91 -11.79 10.61
C HIS A 218 -2.81 -11.89 9.08
N CYS A 219 -1.67 -11.51 8.49
CA CYS A 219 -1.34 -11.78 7.09
C CYS A 219 -0.80 -13.22 6.98
N LEU A 220 -1.65 -14.14 6.52
CA LEU A 220 -1.38 -15.57 6.58
C LEU A 220 -0.74 -16.12 5.30
N LEU A 221 -0.91 -15.43 4.16
CA LEU A 221 -0.32 -15.85 2.90
C LEU A 221 1.18 -15.55 2.91
N THR A 222 1.98 -16.61 2.75
CA THR A 222 3.45 -16.49 2.69
C THR A 222 3.92 -16.14 1.28
N ARG A 223 5.09 -15.50 1.17
CA ARG A 223 5.70 -15.17 -0.13
C ARG A 223 5.95 -16.44 -0.94
N ASP A 224 6.44 -17.50 -0.29
CA ASP A 224 6.72 -18.79 -0.93
C ASP A 224 5.45 -19.45 -1.45
N GLU A 225 4.36 -19.41 -0.69
CA GLU A 225 3.07 -19.93 -1.13
C GLU A 225 2.54 -19.16 -2.34
N LEU A 226 2.57 -17.83 -2.30
CA LEU A 226 2.13 -17.00 -3.41
C LEU A 226 2.96 -17.26 -4.68
N ARG A 227 4.29 -17.30 -4.58
CA ARG A 227 5.19 -17.64 -5.69
C ARG A 227 4.89 -19.03 -6.28
N SER A 228 4.49 -19.98 -5.45
CA SER A 228 4.16 -21.34 -5.91
C SER A 228 2.82 -21.44 -6.64
N LYS A 229 1.92 -20.45 -6.45
CA LYS A 229 0.55 -20.46 -6.98
C LYS A 229 0.30 -19.41 -8.06
N THR A 230 1.27 -18.55 -8.35
CA THR A 230 1.14 -17.48 -9.34
C THR A 230 2.29 -17.50 -10.34
N GLU A 231 2.03 -17.01 -11.55
CA GLU A 231 3.02 -16.81 -12.61
C GLU A 231 3.04 -15.34 -13.03
N ASN A 232 4.22 -14.83 -13.42
CA ASN A 232 4.40 -13.44 -13.88
C ASN A 232 3.94 -12.37 -12.87
N VAL A 233 4.12 -12.66 -11.58
CA VAL A 233 3.90 -11.77 -10.45
C VAL A 233 5.21 -11.61 -9.68
N HIS A 234 5.57 -10.37 -9.35
CA HIS A 234 6.73 -10.04 -8.53
C HIS A 234 6.35 -10.08 -7.05
N VAL A 235 7.08 -10.88 -6.27
CA VAL A 235 6.91 -10.96 -4.82
C VAL A 235 8.25 -10.56 -4.19
N PRO A 236 8.50 -9.26 -3.98
CA PRO A 236 9.78 -8.76 -3.47
C PRO A 236 10.02 -9.14 -2.00
N GLU A 237 11.29 -9.32 -1.65
CA GLU A 237 11.77 -9.34 -0.27
C GLU A 237 11.83 -7.91 0.27
N ASP A 238 11.84 -7.74 1.60
CA ASP A 238 12.03 -6.44 2.24
C ASP A 238 13.35 -5.80 1.78
N GLY A 239 13.28 -4.54 1.33
CA GLY A 239 14.38 -3.78 0.75
C GLY A 239 14.60 -3.97 -0.76
N ALA A 240 13.93 -4.94 -1.40
CA ALA A 240 14.05 -5.20 -2.83
C ALA A 240 13.24 -4.20 -3.68
N GLN A 241 13.68 -4.00 -4.92
CA GLN A 241 13.10 -3.04 -5.85
C GLN A 241 12.55 -3.74 -7.11
N ILE A 242 11.37 -3.29 -7.55
CA ILE A 242 10.76 -3.59 -8.84
C ILE A 242 10.90 -2.32 -9.70
N SER A 243 11.26 -2.43 -10.98
CA SER A 243 11.45 -1.26 -11.85
C SER A 243 11.08 -1.57 -13.30
N LEU A 244 10.70 -0.51 -14.02
CA LEU A 244 10.46 -0.48 -15.46
C LEU A 244 11.60 0.23 -16.21
#